data_AF-A0A9E2ASB5-F1
#
_entry.id   AF-A0A9E2ASB5-F1
#
_cell.length_a   1.000
_cell.length_b   1.000
_cell.length_c   1.000
_cell.angle_alpha   90.00
_cell.angle_beta   90.00
_cell.angle_gamma   90.00
#
_symmetry.space_group_name_H-M   'P 1'
#
loop_
_entity.id
_entity.type
_entity.pdbx_description
1 polymer ?
#
loop_
_entity_poly.entity_id
_entity_poly.type
_entity_poly.pdbx_seq_one_letter_code
_entity_poly.pdbx_strand_id
1 'polypeptide(L)' 'MAFKKVSKGDELYVYMNGKLIYKKWLNTGVSKIFDLQAYDKYTLKSIKDPE' A
#
# COMPACT_ATOMS: atom_id res chain seq x y z
N MET A 1 -10.75 6.26 12.27
CA MET A 1 -10.01 5.46 11.28
C MET A 1 -8.54 5.53 11.67
N ALA A 2 -7.92 4.40 12.08
CA ALA A 2 -6.52 4.39 12.51
C ALA A 2 -5.63 3.89 11.37
N PHE A 3 -4.67 4.72 10.96
CA PHE A 3 -3.64 4.36 9.99
C PHE A 3 -2.32 4.11 10.72
N LYS A 4 -1.69 2.97 10.43
CA LYS A 4 -0.37 2.61 10.97
C LYS A 4 0.58 2.39 9.81
N LYS A 5 1.65 3.18 9.77
CA LYS A 5 2.74 3.04 8.81
C LYS A 5 3.89 2.31 9.50
N VAL A 6 4.45 1.32 8.82
CA VAL A 6 5.59 0.53 9.30
C VAL A 6 6.62 0.48 8.18
N SER A 7 7.81 0.99 8.44
CA SER A 7 8.97 0.83 7.56
C SER A 7 9.88 -0.26 8.13
N LYS A 8 10.31 -1.18 7.27
CA LYS A 8 11.25 -2.23 7.62
C LYS A 8 12.28 -2.36 6.49
N GLY A 9 13.47 -1.80 6.71
CA GLY A 9 14.48 -1.67 5.66
C GLY A 9 13.92 -0.92 4.45
N ASP A 10 14.03 -1.54 3.27
CA ASP A 10 13.55 -1.02 2.00
C ASP A 10 12.06 -1.29 1.73
N GLU A 11 11.28 -1.68 2.73
CA GLU A 11 9.86 -1.95 2.57
C GLU A 11 9.00 -1.04 3.46
N LEU A 12 7.96 -0.46 2.87
CA LEU A 12 6.98 0.36 3.56
C LEU A 12 5.62 -0.33 3.52
N TYR A 13 5.03 -0.52 4.68
CA TYR A 13 3.73 -1.16 4.90
C TYR A 13 2.77 -0.16 5.52
N VAL A 14 1.55 -0.10 5.00
CA VAL A 14 0.48 0.74 5.57
C VAL A 14 -0.69 -0.14 5.92
N TYR A 15 -1.08 -0.06 7.18
CA TYR A 15 -2.22 -0.75 7.75
C TYR A 15 -3.32 0.27 8.05
N MET A 16 -4.56 -0.12 7.78
CA MET A 16 -5.74 0.63 8.16
C MET A 16 -6.64 -0.29 8.97
N ASN A 17 -6.99 0.12 10.19
CA ASN A 17 -7.82 -0.68 11.11
C ASN A 17 -7.28 -2.11 11.33
N GLY A 18 -5.96 -2.28 11.36
CA GLY A 18 -5.29 -3.58 11.50
C GLY A 18 -5.11 -4.39 10.21
N LYS A 19 -5.73 -3.98 9.09
CA LYS A 19 -5.60 -4.65 7.78
C LYS A 19 -4.50 -4.01 6.94
N LEU A 20 -3.63 -4.80 6.31
CA LEU A 20 -2.63 -4.29 5.36
C LEU A 20 -3.35 -3.80 4.09
N ILE A 21 -3.20 -2.52 3.77
CA ILE A 21 -3.86 -1.90 2.61
C ILE A 21 -2.87 -1.50 1.50
N TYR A 22 -1.59 -1.29 1.85
CA TYR A 22 -0.57 -0.86 0.90
C TYR A 22 0.81 -1.36 1.30
N LYS A 23 1.60 -1.75 0.30
CA LYS A 23 3.02 -2.06 0.42
C LYS A 23 3.81 -1.35 -0.67
N LYS A 24 4.97 -0.80 -0.34
CA LYS A 24 5.93 -0.22 -1.28
C LYS A 24 7.33 -0.76 -1.02
N TRP A 25 8.01 -1.17 -2.08
CA TRP A 25 9.44 -1.43 -2.07
C TRP A 25 10.16 -0.13 -2.44
N LEU A 26 10.92 0.41 -1.50
CA LEU A 26 11.68 1.64 -1.65
C LEU A 26 12.86 1.46 -2.61
N ASN A 27 13.50 0.28 -2.59
CA ASN A 27 14.62 -0.03 -3.47
C ASN A 27 14.23 -0.05 -4.96
N THR A 28 13.07 -0.64 -5.30
CA THR A 28 12.61 -0.74 -6.70
C THR A 28 11.58 0.32 -7.09
N GLY A 29 11.06 1.07 -6.11
CA GLY A 29 9.96 2.02 -6.30
C GLY A 29 8.59 1.36 -6.56
N VAL A 30 8.52 0.03 -6.64
CA VAL A 30 7.29 -0.73 -6.92
C VAL A 30 6.35 -0.64 -5.72
N SER A 31 5.04 -0.61 -5.97
CA SER A 31 4.03 -0.65 -4.91
C SER A 31 2.87 -1.57 -5.26
N LYS A 32 2.25 -2.16 -4.23
CA LYS A 32 1.08 -3.04 -4.33
C LYS A 32 0.01 -2.56 -3.36
N ILE A 33 -1.20 -2.39 -3.87
CA ILE A 33 -2.39 -1.99 -3.12
C ILE A 33 -3.24 -3.24 -2.92
N PHE A 34 -3.62 -3.52 -1.68
CA PHE A 34 -4.36 -4.74 -1.33
C PHE A 34 -5.84 -4.47 -1.08
N ASP A 35 -6.21 -3.24 -0.78
CA ASP A 35 -7.59 -2.88 -0.51
C ASP A 35 -7.95 -1.58 -1.23
N LEU A 36 -9.03 -1.62 -2.00
CA LEU A 36 -9.50 -0.49 -2.83
C LEU A 36 -9.96 0.69 -1.98
N GLN A 37 -10.24 0.54 -0.69
CA GLN A 37 -10.57 1.69 0.17
C GLN A 37 -9.35 2.60 0.44
N ALA A 38 -8.15 2.16 0.07
CA ALA A 38 -6.93 2.97 0.02
C ALA A 38 -6.73 3.70 -1.32
N TYR A 39 -7.73 3.71 -2.20
CA TYR A 39 -7.77 4.64 -3.34
C TYR A 39 -7.97 6.07 -2.82
N ASP A 40 -6.87 6.68 -2.40
CA ASP A 40 -6.82 8.13 -2.31
C ASP A 40 -6.82 8.71 -3.75
N LYS A 41 -7.49 9.85 -3.96
CA LYS A 41 -7.70 10.52 -5.26
C LYS A 41 -6.42 10.78 -6.07
N TYR A 42 -5.24 10.64 -5.46
CA TYR A 42 -3.93 10.80 -6.12
C TYR A 42 -3.29 9.49 -6.60
N THR A 43 -3.98 8.35 -6.49
CA THR A 43 -3.44 7.06 -6.93
C THR A 43 -3.59 6.90 -8.45
N LEU A 44 -2.58 7.36 -9.20
CA LEU A 44 -2.56 7.42 -10.67
C LEU A 44 -2.47 6.05 -11.38
N LYS A 45 -2.01 4.97 -10.71
CA LYS A 45 -1.95 3.63 -11.30
C LYS A 45 -2.01 2.55 -10.22
N SER A 46 -2.97 1.64 -10.35
CA SER A 46 -3.06 0.39 -9.58
C SER A 46 -2.83 -0.76 -10.55
N ILE A 47 -1.82 -1.58 -10.30
CA ILE A 47 -1.67 -2.87 -10.98
C ILE A 47 -2.66 -3.81 -10.28
N LYS A 48 -3.86 -3.92 -10.84
CA LYS A 48 -4.77 -5.00 -10.48
C LYS A 48 -4.27 -6.25 -11.20
N ASP A 49 -3.88 -7.27 -10.45
CA ASP A 49 -3.78 -8.64 -10.96
C ASP A 49 -5.19 -9.07 -11.40
N PRO A 50 -5.43 -9.40 -12.67
CA PRO A 50 -6.63 -10.11 -13.08
C PRO A 50 -6.46 -11.59 -12.71
N GLU A 51 -7.30 -12.08 -11.79
CA GLU A 51 -7.59 -13.51 -11.65
C GLU A 51 -8.30 -14.06 -12.89
#